data_AF-A0AAD8Y8G2-F1
#
_entry.id   AF-A0AAD8Y8G2-F1
#
_cell.length_a   1.000
_cell.length_b   1.000
_cell.length_c   1.000
_cell.angle_alpha   90.00
_cell.angle_beta   90.00
_cell.angle_gamma   90.00
#
_symmetry.space_group_name_H-M   'P 1'
#
loop_
_entity.id
_entity.type
_entity.pdbx_description
1 polymer ?
#
loop_
_entity_poly.entity_id
_entity_poly.type
_entity_poly.pdbx_seq_one_letter_code
_entity_poly.pdbx_strand_id
1 'polypeptide(L)'
;MHSVFHHHIKHHHQRASINNIIIHPLSFHHPPNYTYPHNKKNTIQSDVIQRLELHEQFARWKFLQQLLENELAHSDIEDVLLLSLSAYLQHGPGPKSYINKDENGGNASPVLDEGQRQIMSGLIEEIVAASDGIGDSRFLHLLVLPQVDYASMTFDMEEEDQEEQQQQQQEEGVQIDNAAVSILTQIEQLLPDPMEDEESYKSAWDVVIDLYGRESVRVKEEKLQREKESGGRGATCLENLEWRTLCAVGRVLIHYDFLTKGVLKEGIYSQ
;
A
#
# COMPACT_ATOMS: atom_id res chain seq x y z
N MET A 1 -62.78 24.13 47.04
CA MET A 1 -64.01 23.47 47.53
C MET A 1 -65.09 23.67 46.48
N HIS A 2 -65.85 22.61 46.16
CA HIS A 2 -66.96 22.55 45.20
C HIS A 2 -66.55 22.59 43.72
N SER A 3 -67.14 21.85 42.80
CA SER A 3 -68.11 20.77 42.87
C SER A 3 -68.04 20.05 41.52
N VAL A 4 -68.26 18.74 41.57
CA VAL A 4 -68.45 17.82 40.44
C VAL A 4 -69.66 18.25 39.62
N PHE A 5 -69.60 18.13 38.29
CA PHE A 5 -70.78 17.75 37.50
C PHE A 5 -70.37 16.80 36.37
N HIS A 6 -70.72 15.54 36.56
CA HIS A 6 -70.89 14.56 35.50
C HIS A 6 -72.22 14.84 34.78
N HIS A 7 -72.21 14.87 33.46
CA HIS A 7 -73.41 14.59 32.68
C HIS A 7 -73.15 13.50 31.65
N HIS A 8 -74.00 12.49 31.75
CA HIS A 8 -73.98 11.22 31.06
C HIS A 8 -74.96 11.34 29.89
N ILE A 9 -74.49 11.14 28.65
CA ILE A 9 -75.39 10.90 27.51
C ILE A 9 -74.94 9.61 26.84
N LYS A 10 -75.86 8.65 26.82
CA LYS A 10 -75.71 7.29 26.30
C LYS A 10 -76.71 7.07 25.18
N HIS A 11 -76.18 6.58 24.04
CA HIS A 11 -76.84 5.80 22.97
C HIS A 11 -77.97 6.50 22.19
N HIS A 12 -78.20 6.28 20.89
CA HIS A 12 -78.26 5.01 20.16
C HIS A 12 -78.39 5.27 18.63
N HIS A 13 -77.87 4.33 17.81
CA HIS A 13 -78.26 4.03 16.40
C HIS A 13 -77.92 5.07 15.30
N GLN A 14 -77.55 4.72 14.06
CA GLN A 14 -77.88 3.56 13.23
C GLN A 14 -76.95 3.47 11.99
N ARG A 15 -76.53 2.25 11.65
CA ARG A 15 -76.35 1.61 10.32
C ARG A 15 -75.53 2.21 9.16
N ALA A 16 -74.92 1.23 8.44
CA ALA A 16 -74.44 1.19 7.05
C ALA A 16 -73.01 1.75 6.83
N SER A 17 -71.97 0.93 6.84
CA SER A 17 -71.54 -0.08 5.85
C SER A 17 -70.89 0.51 4.60
N ILE A 18 -69.55 0.46 4.63
CA ILE A 18 -68.59 0.20 3.54
C ILE A 18 -68.47 1.26 2.43
N ASN A 19 -67.32 1.94 2.41
CA ASN A 19 -66.41 1.83 1.26
C ASN A 19 -64.96 1.99 1.70
N ASN A 20 -64.16 1.02 1.26
CA ASN A 20 -62.74 0.84 1.53
C ASN A 20 -61.93 2.08 1.13
N ILE A 21 -61.23 2.67 2.10
CA ILE A 21 -60.03 3.46 1.84
C ILE A 21 -58.88 2.69 2.48
N ILE A 22 -58.10 2.02 1.63
CA ILE A 22 -56.81 1.45 2.02
C ILE A 22 -55.87 2.62 2.24
N ILE A 23 -55.70 3.03 3.50
CA ILE A 23 -54.61 3.89 3.90
C ILE A 23 -53.43 2.96 4.17
N HIS A 24 -52.48 2.90 3.23
CA HIS A 24 -51.19 2.30 3.50
C HIS A 24 -50.52 3.10 4.63
N PRO A 25 -50.07 2.46 5.73
CA PRO A 25 -49.23 3.14 6.69
C PRO A 25 -47.94 3.56 5.97
N LEU A 26 -47.57 4.84 6.14
CA LEU A 26 -46.24 5.35 5.85
C LEU A 26 -45.22 4.39 6.44
N SER A 27 -44.70 3.50 5.61
CA SER A 27 -43.52 2.73 5.93
C SER A 27 -42.40 3.73 6.00
N PHE A 28 -41.91 3.97 7.22
CA PHE A 28 -40.58 4.50 7.41
C PHE A 28 -39.64 3.59 6.62
N HIS A 29 -39.23 4.07 5.44
CA HIS A 29 -38.11 3.51 4.72
C HIS A 29 -36.92 3.60 5.66
N HIS A 30 -36.62 2.47 6.31
CA HIS A 30 -35.28 2.23 6.78
C HIS A 30 -34.38 2.39 5.55
N PRO A 31 -33.30 3.19 5.64
CA PRO A 31 -32.32 3.19 4.58
C PRO A 31 -31.86 1.75 4.36
N PRO A 32 -31.61 1.33 3.11
CA PRO A 32 -31.06 0.02 2.86
C PRO A 32 -29.80 -0.13 3.71
N ASN A 33 -29.75 -1.22 4.45
CA ASN A 33 -28.56 -1.64 5.16
C ASN A 33 -27.49 -1.81 4.07
N TYR A 34 -26.67 -0.79 3.89
CA TYR A 34 -25.45 -0.89 3.12
C TYR A 34 -24.55 -1.83 3.92
N THR A 35 -24.73 -3.13 3.71
CA THR A 35 -23.67 -4.08 3.96
C THR A 35 -22.53 -3.66 3.05
N TYR A 36 -21.61 -2.88 3.61
CA TYR A 36 -20.31 -2.62 3.00
C TYR A 36 -19.76 -3.97 2.52
N PRO A 37 -19.22 -4.07 1.30
CA PRO A 37 -18.55 -5.27 0.83
C PRO A 37 -17.21 -5.40 1.57
N HIS A 38 -17.27 -5.72 2.85
CA HIS A 38 -16.11 -5.76 3.75
C HIS A 38 -15.30 -7.06 3.62
N ASN A 39 -15.68 -7.96 2.71
CA ASN A 39 -15.24 -9.35 2.76
C ASN A 39 -14.45 -9.87 1.55
N LYS A 40 -14.19 -9.04 0.52
CA LYS A 40 -13.32 -9.45 -0.61
C LYS A 40 -11.84 -9.15 -0.39
N LYS A 41 -11.51 -8.08 0.36
CA LYS A 41 -10.11 -7.70 0.65
C LYS A 41 -9.38 -8.76 1.48
N ASN A 42 -10.07 -9.36 2.47
CA ASN A 42 -9.49 -10.39 3.33
C ASN A 42 -9.14 -11.70 2.60
N THR A 43 -9.80 -12.00 1.48
CA THR A 43 -9.56 -13.26 0.73
C THR A 43 -8.32 -13.18 -0.14
N ILE A 44 -8.08 -12.03 -0.81
CA ILE A 44 -6.88 -11.79 -1.63
C ILE A 44 -5.64 -11.71 -0.72
N GLN A 45 -5.77 -11.02 0.41
CA GLN A 45 -4.73 -10.85 1.43
C GLN A 45 -4.27 -12.16 2.10
N SER A 46 -5.14 -13.16 2.24
CA SER A 46 -4.75 -14.44 2.83
C SER A 46 -4.02 -15.38 1.85
N ASP A 47 -4.16 -15.16 0.54
CA ASP A 47 -3.58 -16.03 -0.48
C ASP A 47 -2.06 -15.83 -0.60
N VAL A 48 -1.60 -14.57 -0.69
CA VAL A 48 -0.17 -14.26 -0.84
C VAL A 48 0.68 -14.76 0.35
N ILE A 49 0.17 -14.67 1.59
CA ILE A 49 0.87 -15.15 2.79
C ILE A 49 1.07 -16.67 2.74
N GLN A 50 0.07 -17.41 2.27
CA GLN A 50 0.15 -18.87 2.17
C GLN A 50 1.01 -19.28 0.98
N ARG A 51 0.77 -18.67 -0.19
CA ARG A 51 1.48 -18.96 -1.44
C ARG A 51 2.97 -18.68 -1.36
N LEU A 52 3.37 -17.62 -0.66
CA LEU A 52 4.77 -17.25 -0.45
C LEU A 52 5.31 -17.75 0.90
N GLU A 53 4.53 -18.53 1.65
CA GLU A 53 4.92 -19.13 2.93
C GLU A 53 5.44 -18.12 3.98
N LEU A 54 4.94 -16.87 3.95
CA LEU A 54 5.47 -15.75 4.76
C LEU A 54 5.29 -15.90 6.28
N HIS A 55 4.66 -16.98 6.72
CA HIS A 55 4.65 -17.38 8.13
C HIS A 55 6.02 -17.89 8.59
N GLU A 56 6.85 -18.41 7.68
CA GLU A 56 8.21 -18.86 7.97
C GLU A 56 9.22 -17.72 7.85
N GLN A 57 10.15 -17.64 8.81
CA GLN A 57 11.19 -16.61 8.80
C GLN A 57 12.07 -16.70 7.55
N PHE A 58 12.51 -17.91 7.19
CA PHE A 58 13.32 -18.13 6.00
C PHE A 58 12.62 -17.69 4.71
N ALA A 59 11.32 -17.96 4.57
CA ALA A 59 10.55 -17.51 3.42
C ALA A 59 10.49 -15.98 3.31
N ARG A 60 10.43 -15.25 4.44
CA ARG A 60 10.49 -13.77 4.44
C ARG A 60 11.87 -13.23 4.04
N TRP A 61 12.94 -13.89 4.48
CA TRP A 61 14.31 -13.57 4.01
C TRP A 61 14.45 -13.79 2.50
N LYS A 62 13.98 -14.95 2.02
CA LYS A 62 13.96 -15.27 0.59
C LYS A 62 13.13 -14.25 -0.21
N PHE A 63 11.95 -13.88 0.29
CA PHE A 63 11.12 -12.85 -0.32
C PHE A 63 11.88 -11.53 -0.47
N LEU A 64 12.56 -11.03 0.58
CA LEU A 64 13.32 -9.79 0.48
C LEU A 64 14.52 -9.91 -0.46
N GLN A 65 15.20 -11.06 -0.51
CA GLN A 65 16.26 -11.27 -1.48
C GLN A 65 15.72 -11.17 -2.91
N GLN A 66 14.65 -11.92 -3.22
CA GLN A 66 14.02 -11.93 -4.53
C GLN A 66 13.41 -10.57 -4.90
N LEU A 67 12.93 -9.80 -3.92
CA LEU A 67 12.50 -8.42 -4.09
C LEU A 67 13.65 -7.55 -4.63
N LEU A 68 14.83 -7.59 -4.01
CA LEU A 68 15.97 -6.76 -4.37
C LEU A 68 16.61 -7.18 -5.72
N GLU A 69 16.47 -8.46 -6.07
CA GLU A 69 16.88 -9.04 -7.35
C GLU A 69 15.84 -8.83 -8.47
N ASN A 70 14.69 -8.22 -8.16
CA ASN A 70 13.54 -8.06 -9.05
C ASN A 70 13.04 -9.39 -9.66
N GLU A 71 12.99 -10.45 -8.85
CA GLU A 71 12.51 -11.78 -9.26
C GLU A 71 11.06 -12.07 -8.83
N LEU A 72 10.38 -11.11 -8.19
CA LEU A 72 9.01 -11.25 -7.72
C LEU A 72 8.01 -10.60 -8.67
N ALA A 73 6.81 -11.16 -8.71
CA ALA A 73 5.69 -10.51 -9.37
C ALA A 73 5.35 -9.19 -8.65
N HIS A 74 5.15 -8.11 -9.41
CA HIS A 74 4.81 -6.79 -8.84
C HIS A 74 3.56 -6.81 -7.94
N SER A 75 2.56 -7.63 -8.30
CA SER A 75 1.37 -7.88 -7.48
C SER A 75 1.72 -8.40 -6.08
N ASP A 76 2.68 -9.31 -5.99
CA ASP A 76 3.10 -9.92 -4.72
C ASP A 76 3.80 -8.89 -3.83
N ILE A 77 4.62 -8.04 -4.42
CA ILE A 77 5.31 -6.97 -3.71
C ILE A 77 4.29 -5.97 -3.14
N GLU A 78 3.32 -5.53 -3.96
CA GLU A 78 2.25 -4.63 -3.54
C GLU A 78 1.41 -5.25 -2.41
N ASP A 79 0.96 -6.49 -2.60
CA ASP A 79 0.11 -7.17 -1.63
C ASP A 79 0.82 -7.33 -0.29
N VAL A 80 2.10 -7.72 -0.30
CA VAL A 80 2.91 -7.86 0.92
C VAL A 80 3.15 -6.51 1.60
N LEU A 81 3.43 -5.45 0.82
CA LEU A 81 3.58 -4.10 1.37
C LEU A 81 2.28 -3.62 2.02
N LEU A 82 1.15 -3.72 1.29
CA LEU A 82 -0.17 -3.34 1.79
C LEU A 82 -0.55 -4.10 3.07
N LEU A 83 -0.35 -5.42 3.07
CA LEU A 83 -0.59 -6.28 4.22
C LEU A 83 0.25 -5.87 5.42
N SER A 84 1.55 -5.68 5.21
CA SER A 84 2.50 -5.37 6.28
C SER A 84 2.18 -4.01 6.89
N LEU A 85 1.97 -2.97 6.07
CA LEU A 85 1.62 -1.64 6.55
C LEU A 85 0.25 -1.61 7.23
N SER A 86 -0.76 -2.26 6.66
CA SER A 86 -2.11 -2.34 7.26
C SER A 86 -2.08 -3.04 8.62
N ALA A 87 -1.37 -4.17 8.70
CA ALA A 87 -1.20 -4.92 9.94
C ALA A 87 -0.40 -4.10 10.98
N TYR A 88 0.62 -3.35 10.55
CA TYR A 88 1.42 -2.51 11.44
C TYR A 88 0.62 -1.33 11.99
N LEU A 89 -0.19 -0.68 11.16
CA LEU A 89 -1.04 0.41 11.60
C LEU A 89 -2.03 -0.02 12.69
N GLN A 90 -2.56 -1.24 12.56
CA GLN A 90 -3.57 -1.81 13.47
C GLN A 90 -2.98 -2.49 14.72
N HIS A 91 -1.85 -3.18 14.56
CA HIS A 91 -1.31 -4.10 15.58
C HIS A 91 0.13 -3.79 15.98
N GLY A 92 0.77 -2.79 15.38
CA GLY A 92 2.11 -2.35 15.74
C GLY A 92 2.20 -1.80 17.17
N PRO A 93 3.42 -1.53 17.66
CA PRO A 93 3.61 -1.05 19.01
C PRO A 93 2.97 0.33 19.19
N GLY A 94 2.29 0.51 20.32
CA GLY A 94 1.74 1.79 20.75
C GLY A 94 2.56 2.44 21.86
N PRO A 95 2.16 3.64 22.32
CA PRO A 95 2.85 4.34 23.41
C PRO A 95 2.92 3.56 24.73
N LYS A 96 2.03 2.58 24.92
CA LYS A 96 2.00 1.72 26.11
C LYS A 96 2.91 0.49 26.00
N SER A 97 3.28 0.10 24.79
CA SER A 97 4.15 -1.04 24.47
C SER A 97 5.48 -0.57 23.88
N TYR A 98 5.92 0.65 24.24
CA TYR A 98 7.15 1.28 23.73
C TYR A 98 8.42 0.56 24.21
N ILE A 99 8.32 -0.24 25.27
CA ILE A 99 9.38 -1.14 25.74
C ILE A 99 9.22 -2.48 24.99
N ASN A 100 9.18 -2.45 23.67
CA ASN A 100 9.13 -3.64 22.81
C ASN A 100 10.54 -4.17 22.59
N LYS A 101 11.23 -4.53 23.68
CA LYS A 101 12.64 -4.94 23.59
C LYS A 101 12.81 -6.18 22.72
N ASP A 102 13.78 -6.13 21.82
CA ASP A 102 14.26 -7.31 21.10
C ASP A 102 15.06 -8.23 22.05
N GLU A 103 15.51 -9.36 21.51
CA GLU A 103 16.34 -10.34 22.23
C GLU A 103 17.69 -9.78 22.71
N ASN A 104 18.11 -8.62 22.19
CA ASN A 104 19.36 -7.93 22.52
C ASN A 104 19.14 -6.72 23.44
N GLY A 105 17.89 -6.40 23.80
CA GLY A 105 17.53 -5.30 24.68
C GLY A 105 17.37 -3.92 24.02
N GLY A 106 17.43 -3.84 22.68
CA GLY A 106 17.10 -2.66 21.87
C GLY A 106 15.59 -2.57 21.56
N ASN A 107 15.10 -1.44 21.06
CA ASN A 107 13.68 -1.36 20.61
C ASN A 107 13.51 -2.22 19.36
N ALA A 108 12.67 -3.25 19.42
CA ALA A 108 12.49 -4.17 18.29
C ALA A 108 11.81 -3.50 17.09
N SER A 109 10.93 -2.53 17.31
CA SER A 109 10.14 -1.90 16.23
C SER A 109 9.77 -0.45 16.54
N PRO A 110 9.64 0.41 15.51
CA PRO A 110 9.31 1.83 15.70
C PRO A 110 7.88 2.04 16.22
N VAL A 111 7.72 2.94 17.20
CA VAL A 111 6.38 3.39 17.62
C VAL A 111 5.95 4.53 16.71
N LEU A 112 4.88 4.31 15.92
CA LEU A 112 4.39 5.34 15.01
C LEU A 112 3.84 6.54 15.77
N ASP A 113 4.36 7.73 15.43
CA ASP A 113 3.71 8.99 15.81
C ASP A 113 2.46 9.28 14.96
N GLU A 114 1.74 10.34 15.30
CA GLU A 114 0.50 10.70 14.59
C GLU A 114 0.72 11.07 13.12
N GLY A 115 1.84 11.74 12.81
CA GLY A 115 2.19 12.11 11.43
C GLY A 115 2.51 10.88 10.59
N GLN A 116 3.32 9.97 11.12
CA GLN A 116 3.66 8.69 10.48
C GLN A 116 2.42 7.82 10.29
N ARG A 117 1.48 7.79 11.25
CA ARG A 117 0.20 7.09 11.09
C ARG A 117 -0.63 7.67 9.95
N GLN A 118 -0.67 8.99 9.81
CA GLN A 118 -1.38 9.66 8.73
C GLN A 118 -0.75 9.38 7.37
N ILE A 119 0.58 9.44 7.27
CA ILE A 119 1.34 9.10 6.05
C ILE A 119 1.09 7.64 5.67
N MET A 120 1.21 6.71 6.62
CA MET A 120 0.98 5.29 6.38
C MET A 120 -0.46 5.00 5.96
N SER A 121 -1.46 5.62 6.60
CA SER A 121 -2.87 5.48 6.22
C SER A 121 -3.14 6.03 4.82
N GLY A 122 -2.62 7.22 4.52
CA GLY A 122 -2.75 7.85 3.19
C GLY A 122 -2.11 7.02 2.09
N LEU A 123 -0.90 6.50 2.35
CA LEU A 123 -0.20 5.60 1.43
C LEU A 123 -1.01 4.32 1.13
N ILE A 124 -1.59 3.68 2.15
CA ILE A 124 -2.44 2.50 1.96
C ILE A 124 -3.65 2.85 1.08
N GLU A 125 -4.29 3.98 1.32
CA GLU A 125 -5.43 4.44 0.51
C GLU A 125 -5.03 4.72 -0.94
N GLU A 126 -3.87 5.35 -1.18
CA GLU A 126 -3.39 5.68 -2.52
C GLU A 126 -2.97 4.45 -3.32
N ILE A 127 -2.26 3.50 -2.70
CA ILE A 127 -1.95 2.20 -3.34
C ILE A 127 -3.25 1.47 -3.71
N VAL A 128 -4.21 1.39 -2.78
CA VAL A 128 -5.51 0.74 -3.04
C VAL A 128 -6.31 1.46 -4.13
N ALA A 129 -6.22 2.78 -4.22
CA ALA A 129 -6.90 3.58 -5.26
C ALA A 129 -6.22 3.43 -6.63
N ALA A 130 -4.90 3.23 -6.66
CA ALA A 130 -4.15 2.92 -7.87
C ALA A 130 -4.35 1.47 -8.35
N SER A 131 -4.74 0.57 -7.43
CA SER A 131 -5.07 -0.83 -7.70
C SER A 131 -6.48 -0.93 -8.31
N ASP A 132 -6.61 -1.52 -9.50
CA ASP A 132 -7.89 -1.66 -10.21
C ASP A 132 -8.76 -2.83 -9.68
N GLY A 133 -8.27 -3.55 -8.67
CA GLY A 133 -8.96 -4.68 -8.06
C GLY A 133 -9.00 -5.94 -8.94
N ILE A 134 -8.27 -5.96 -10.07
CA ILE A 134 -8.18 -7.08 -11.00
C ILE A 134 -6.70 -7.50 -11.13
N GLY A 135 -6.12 -8.00 -10.02
CA GLY A 135 -4.94 -8.88 -10.03
C GLY A 135 -3.60 -8.31 -10.49
N ASP A 136 -3.56 -7.18 -11.19
CA ASP A 136 -2.33 -6.58 -11.73
C ASP A 136 -2.07 -5.22 -11.07
N SER A 137 -1.14 -5.22 -10.10
CA SER A 137 -0.60 -4.01 -9.45
C SER A 137 -0.16 -2.98 -10.49
N ARG A 138 -0.70 -1.76 -10.44
CA ARG A 138 -0.34 -0.70 -11.40
C ARG A 138 0.89 0.09 -10.97
N PHE A 139 1.04 0.48 -9.71
CA PHE A 139 2.08 1.49 -9.39
C PHE A 139 3.51 0.94 -9.56
N LEU A 140 3.77 -0.31 -9.16
CA LEU A 140 5.07 -0.93 -9.40
C LEU A 140 5.29 -1.20 -10.88
N HIS A 141 4.28 -1.70 -11.63
CA HIS A 141 4.38 -1.79 -13.08
C HIS A 141 4.68 -0.43 -13.73
N LEU A 142 4.09 0.66 -13.25
CA LEU A 142 4.29 2.02 -13.76
C LEU A 142 5.68 2.60 -13.43
N LEU A 143 6.37 2.09 -12.40
CA LEU A 143 7.73 2.49 -12.04
C LEU A 143 8.80 1.57 -12.63
N VAL A 144 8.46 0.30 -12.84
CA VAL A 144 9.41 -0.76 -13.20
C VAL A 144 9.37 -1.11 -14.70
N LEU A 145 8.25 -0.85 -15.40
CA LEU A 145 8.14 -1.09 -16.85
C LEU A 145 7.53 0.12 -17.58
N PRO A 146 8.15 0.62 -18.67
CA PRO A 146 7.51 1.60 -19.54
C PRO A 146 6.25 1.01 -20.18
N GLN A 147 5.25 1.85 -20.44
CA GLN A 147 4.27 1.53 -21.49
C GLN A 147 5.01 1.55 -22.83
N VAL A 148 5.52 0.41 -23.26
CA VAL A 148 6.05 0.27 -24.62
C VAL A 148 4.82 0.22 -25.54
N ASP A 149 4.56 1.32 -26.25
CA ASP A 149 3.56 1.32 -27.32
C ASP A 149 4.12 0.57 -28.53
N TYR A 150 3.94 -0.75 -28.56
CA TYR A 150 4.34 -1.57 -29.70
C TYR A 150 3.54 -1.25 -30.97
N ALA A 151 2.46 -0.44 -30.90
CA ALA A 151 1.71 -0.02 -32.08
C ALA A 151 2.42 1.08 -32.88
N SER A 152 3.39 1.79 -32.29
CA SER A 152 4.22 2.78 -32.97
C SER A 152 5.56 2.24 -33.48
N MET A 153 5.94 1.01 -33.12
CA MET A 153 7.08 0.30 -33.72
C MET A 153 6.72 -0.16 -35.14
N THR A 154 6.84 0.75 -36.10
CA THR A 154 6.93 0.37 -37.53
C THR A 154 8.29 -0.27 -37.76
N PHE A 155 8.31 -1.59 -37.87
CA PHE A 155 9.49 -2.34 -38.34
C PHE A 155 9.66 -2.12 -39.83
N ASP A 156 10.20 -0.97 -40.22
CA ASP A 156 10.59 -0.73 -41.61
C ASP A 156 11.90 -1.48 -41.89
N MET A 157 11.75 -2.72 -42.38
CA MET A 157 12.79 -3.42 -43.13
C MET A 157 12.98 -2.69 -44.46
N GLU A 158 13.91 -1.75 -44.54
CA GLU A 158 14.64 -1.40 -45.76
C GLU A 158 15.91 -0.60 -45.39
N GLU A 159 17.05 -1.32 -45.42
CA GLU A 159 18.40 -0.81 -45.17
C GLU A 159 18.81 0.19 -46.27
N GLU A 160 19.28 1.38 -45.88
CA GLU A 160 20.60 1.95 -46.26
C GLU A 160 20.75 3.47 -46.08
N ASP A 161 19.71 4.27 -45.76
CA ASP A 161 19.84 5.75 -45.72
C ASP A 161 19.35 6.47 -44.43
N GLN A 162 19.15 5.79 -43.29
CA GLN A 162 18.48 6.36 -42.10
C GLN A 162 19.32 6.53 -40.82
N GLU A 163 20.65 6.56 -40.89
CA GLU A 163 21.49 6.71 -39.68
C GLU A 163 21.32 8.07 -38.96
N GLU A 164 20.89 9.14 -39.66
CA GLU A 164 20.72 10.47 -39.05
C GLU A 164 19.29 10.76 -38.53
N GLN A 165 18.28 9.98 -38.95
CA GLN A 165 16.88 10.19 -38.50
C GLN A 165 16.47 9.23 -37.36
N GLN A 166 17.17 8.11 -37.18
CA GLN A 166 16.89 7.17 -36.09
C GLN A 166 17.33 7.68 -34.71
N GLN A 167 18.27 8.64 -34.63
CA GLN A 167 18.66 9.26 -33.36
C GLN A 167 17.63 10.25 -32.79
N GLN A 168 16.68 10.75 -33.59
CA GLN A 168 15.68 11.74 -33.13
C GLN A 168 14.34 11.13 -32.70
N GLN A 169 14.06 9.85 -33.00
CA GLN A 169 12.79 9.21 -32.61
C GLN A 169 12.87 8.34 -31.36
N GLN A 170 14.07 8.11 -30.79
CA GLN A 170 14.24 7.38 -29.52
C GLN A 170 14.16 8.25 -28.25
N GLU A 171 13.93 9.56 -28.39
CA GLU A 171 13.80 10.51 -27.26
C GLU A 171 12.34 10.93 -26.96
N GLU A 172 11.33 10.15 -27.36
CA GLU A 172 10.03 10.24 -26.68
C GLU A 172 10.18 9.63 -25.28
N GLY A 173 10.64 10.49 -24.36
CA GLY A 173 10.93 10.13 -22.98
C GLY A 173 9.75 9.39 -22.36
N VAL A 174 10.03 8.21 -21.81
CA VAL A 174 9.06 7.44 -21.04
C VAL A 174 8.37 8.36 -20.05
N GLN A 175 7.07 8.58 -20.25
CA GLN A 175 6.28 9.34 -19.30
C GLN A 175 6.10 8.50 -18.04
N ILE A 176 6.83 8.87 -17.00
CA ILE A 176 6.67 8.27 -15.67
C ILE A 176 5.38 8.79 -15.05
N ASP A 177 4.62 7.86 -14.49
CA ASP A 177 3.35 8.15 -13.86
C ASP A 177 3.55 8.95 -12.56
N ASN A 178 2.95 10.14 -12.49
CA ASN A 178 3.06 11.03 -11.34
C ASN A 178 2.45 10.43 -10.06
N ALA A 179 1.41 9.60 -10.17
CA ALA A 179 0.83 8.91 -9.03
C ALA A 179 1.79 7.84 -8.49
N ALA A 180 2.49 7.13 -9.38
CA ALA A 180 3.47 6.15 -8.94
C ALA A 180 4.68 6.82 -8.24
N VAL A 181 5.13 7.98 -8.72
CA VAL A 181 6.16 8.79 -8.04
C VAL A 181 5.67 9.35 -6.71
N SER A 182 4.40 9.75 -6.63
CA SER A 182 3.75 10.18 -5.38
C SER A 182 3.77 9.06 -4.33
N ILE A 183 3.39 7.85 -4.72
CA ILE A 183 3.43 6.66 -3.86
C ILE A 183 4.85 6.38 -3.39
N LEU A 184 5.84 6.38 -4.30
CA LEU A 184 7.25 6.17 -3.92
C LEU A 184 7.73 7.22 -2.91
N THR A 185 7.38 8.48 -3.12
CA THR A 185 7.75 9.57 -2.20
C THR A 185 7.16 9.36 -0.80
N GLN A 186 5.93 8.84 -0.71
CA GLN A 186 5.31 8.50 0.57
C GLN A 186 5.93 7.27 1.24
N ILE A 187 6.32 6.24 0.48
CA ILE A 187 7.07 5.09 1.00
C ILE A 187 8.38 5.59 1.64
N GLU A 188 9.08 6.52 0.98
CA GLU A 188 10.33 7.09 1.50
C GLU A 188 10.14 7.92 2.77
N GLN A 189 8.99 8.56 2.95
CA GLN A 189 8.66 9.29 4.19
C GLN A 189 8.45 8.37 5.40
N LEU A 190 8.23 7.07 5.17
CA LEU A 190 8.14 6.07 6.24
C LEU A 190 9.50 5.45 6.61
N LEU A 191 10.58 5.81 5.90
CA LEU A 191 11.92 5.35 6.23
C LEU A 191 12.48 6.11 7.43
N PRO A 192 13.38 5.48 8.22
CA PRO A 192 14.09 6.17 9.29
C PRO A 192 14.94 7.32 8.71
N ASP A 193 14.87 8.48 9.35
CA ASP A 193 15.65 9.64 8.96
C ASP A 193 17.14 9.40 9.27
N PRO A 194 18.07 9.57 8.31
CA PRO A 194 19.48 9.30 8.51
C PRO A 194 20.15 10.18 9.57
N MET A 195 19.58 11.35 9.90
CA MET A 195 20.08 12.31 10.87
C MET A 195 19.41 12.15 12.23
N GLU A 196 18.11 11.84 12.28
CA GLU A 196 17.37 11.70 13.54
C GLU A 196 17.40 10.26 14.10
N ASP A 197 17.42 9.25 13.23
CA ASP A 197 17.39 7.81 13.57
C ASP A 197 18.49 7.04 12.82
N GLU A 198 19.74 7.45 13.05
CA GLU A 198 20.93 6.91 12.39
C GLU A 198 21.09 5.39 12.59
N GLU A 199 20.71 4.87 13.76
CA GLU A 199 20.83 3.44 14.10
C GLU A 199 19.87 2.59 13.27
N SER A 200 18.57 2.95 13.23
CA SER A 200 17.59 2.23 12.40
C SER A 200 17.89 2.39 10.92
N TYR A 201 18.34 3.58 10.50
CA TYR A 201 18.76 3.84 9.13
C TYR A 201 19.88 2.89 8.69
N LYS A 202 20.96 2.78 9.50
CA LYS A 202 22.10 1.90 9.23
C LYS A 202 21.71 0.43 9.27
N SER A 203 20.95 0.02 10.29
CA SER A 203 20.50 -1.36 10.45
C SER A 203 19.72 -1.85 9.23
N ALA A 204 18.79 -1.03 8.70
CA ALA A 204 18.05 -1.37 7.49
C ALA A 204 18.97 -1.53 6.27
N TRP A 205 20.00 -0.70 6.16
CA TRP A 205 21.00 -0.79 5.08
C TRP A 205 21.91 -2.00 5.20
N ASP A 206 22.35 -2.34 6.40
CA ASP A 206 23.19 -3.51 6.64
C ASP A 206 22.48 -4.78 6.17
N VAL A 207 21.18 -4.92 6.48
CA VAL A 207 20.36 -6.04 5.99
C VAL A 207 20.23 -6.05 4.46
N VAL A 208 20.02 -4.89 3.83
CA VAL A 208 19.99 -4.79 2.35
C VAL A 208 21.33 -5.21 1.74
N ILE A 209 22.45 -4.78 2.34
CA ILE A 209 23.80 -5.13 1.89
C ILE A 209 24.08 -6.63 2.05
N ASP A 210 23.63 -7.22 3.15
CA ASP A 210 23.78 -8.66 3.42
C ASP A 210 22.95 -9.51 2.44
N LEU A 211 21.75 -9.03 2.08
CA LEU A 211 20.85 -9.71 1.14
C LEU A 211 21.31 -9.60 -0.32
N TYR A 212 21.62 -8.39 -0.78
CA TYR A 212 21.87 -8.11 -2.21
C TYR A 212 23.35 -8.14 -2.59
N GLY A 213 24.23 -8.08 -1.59
CA GLY A 213 25.67 -7.99 -1.76
C GLY A 213 26.18 -6.55 -1.82
N ARG A 214 27.21 -6.28 -1.01
CA ARG A 214 27.84 -4.96 -0.86
C ARG A 214 28.22 -4.31 -2.19
N GLU A 215 28.81 -5.07 -3.10
CA GLU A 215 29.28 -4.53 -4.37
C GLU A 215 28.11 -4.21 -5.32
N SER A 216 27.07 -5.05 -5.34
CA SER A 216 25.86 -4.82 -6.13
C SER A 216 25.14 -3.54 -5.68
N VAL A 217 25.00 -3.34 -4.37
CA VAL A 217 24.45 -2.11 -3.78
C VAL A 217 25.32 -0.91 -4.18
N ARG A 218 26.64 -1.00 -4.01
CA ARG A 218 27.57 0.08 -4.36
C ARG A 218 27.43 0.53 -5.81
N VAL A 219 27.37 -0.42 -6.76
CA VAL A 219 27.25 -0.12 -8.19
C VAL A 219 25.93 0.57 -8.51
N LYS A 220 24.81 0.08 -7.97
CA LYS A 220 23.48 0.68 -8.21
C LYS A 220 23.36 2.07 -7.59
N GLU A 221 23.84 2.27 -6.37
CA GLU A 221 23.86 3.58 -5.71
C GLU A 221 24.76 4.58 -6.44
N GLU A 222 25.94 4.16 -6.89
CA GLU A 222 26.87 5.03 -7.63
C GLU A 222 26.25 5.49 -8.95
N LYS A 223 25.53 4.60 -9.65
CA LYS A 223 24.77 4.95 -10.86
C LYS A 223 23.69 5.97 -10.55
N LEU A 224 22.89 5.75 -9.51
CA LEU A 224 21.82 6.65 -9.07
C LEU A 224 22.36 8.05 -8.71
N GLN A 225 23.50 8.11 -8.03
CA GLN A 225 24.15 9.37 -7.65
C GLN A 225 24.71 10.13 -8.85
N ARG A 226 25.40 9.45 -9.78
CA ARG A 226 25.92 10.08 -11.00
C ARG A 226 24.82 10.72 -11.84
N GLU A 227 23.66 10.08 -11.92
CA GLU A 227 22.52 10.60 -12.67
C GLU A 227 21.89 11.82 -11.99
N LYS A 228 21.85 11.85 -10.65
CA LYS A 228 21.40 13.01 -9.87
C LYS A 228 22.32 14.23 -10.06
N GLU A 229 23.63 14.00 -10.10
CA GLU A 229 24.65 15.06 -10.27
C GLU A 229 24.72 15.60 -11.70
N SER A 230 24.37 14.78 -12.69
CA SER A 230 24.47 15.14 -14.11
C SER A 230 23.45 16.20 -14.55
N GLY A 231 22.51 16.63 -13.69
CA GLY A 231 21.60 17.76 -13.93
C GLY A 231 20.62 17.60 -15.11
N GLY A 232 20.74 16.51 -15.89
CA GLY A 232 19.74 16.11 -16.85
C GLY A 232 18.46 15.71 -16.13
N ARG A 233 17.34 15.64 -16.85
CA ARG A 233 16.08 15.08 -16.33
C ARG A 233 16.21 13.62 -15.82
N GLY A 234 17.41 13.04 -15.81
CA GLY A 234 17.79 11.69 -15.38
C GLY A 234 17.58 11.33 -13.90
N ALA A 235 17.00 12.20 -13.07
CA ALA A 235 16.35 11.77 -11.82
C ALA A 235 15.18 10.79 -12.06
N THR A 236 14.87 10.51 -13.33
CA THR A 236 13.74 9.72 -13.83
C THR A 236 14.17 8.65 -14.85
N CYS A 237 15.41 8.13 -14.80
CA CYS A 237 15.72 6.89 -15.51
C CYS A 237 14.92 5.74 -14.89
N LEU A 238 14.24 4.92 -15.70
CA LEU A 238 13.39 3.82 -15.25
C LEU A 238 14.13 2.82 -14.35
N GLU A 239 15.31 2.36 -14.77
CA GLU A 239 16.16 1.46 -13.96
C GLU A 239 16.57 2.11 -12.62
N ASN A 240 16.75 3.45 -12.66
CA ASN A 240 16.82 4.36 -11.52
C ASN A 240 15.71 4.16 -10.50
N LEU A 241 14.49 4.31 -10.99
CA LEU A 241 13.28 4.29 -10.21
C LEU A 241 12.95 2.89 -9.73
N GLU A 242 13.21 1.87 -10.53
CA GLU A 242 13.06 0.47 -10.14
C GLU A 242 13.92 0.15 -8.92
N TRP A 243 15.25 0.34 -8.99
CA TRP A 243 16.13 0.06 -7.85
C TRP A 243 15.73 0.87 -6.62
N ARG A 244 15.47 2.17 -6.80
CA ARG A 244 15.03 3.06 -5.71
C ARG A 244 13.75 2.56 -5.05
N THR A 245 12.78 2.10 -5.85
CA THR A 245 11.50 1.60 -5.37
C THR A 245 11.66 0.29 -4.62
N LEU A 246 12.33 -0.70 -5.21
CA LEU A 246 12.57 -1.99 -4.58
C LEU A 246 13.36 -1.84 -3.28
N CYS A 247 14.37 -0.97 -3.28
CA CYS A 247 15.17 -0.67 -2.09
C CYS A 247 14.34 0.06 -1.02
N ALA A 248 13.50 1.03 -1.39
CA ALA A 248 12.63 1.72 -0.45
C ALA A 248 11.60 0.77 0.19
N VAL A 249 10.93 -0.06 -0.62
CA VAL A 249 9.99 -1.08 -0.15
C VAL A 249 10.69 -2.07 0.78
N GLY A 250 11.85 -2.61 0.38
CA GLY A 250 12.62 -3.55 1.19
C GLY A 250 13.00 -2.96 2.54
N ARG A 251 13.48 -1.72 2.57
CA ARG A 251 13.87 -1.02 3.81
C ARG A 251 12.66 -0.70 4.70
N VAL A 252 11.51 -0.33 4.14
CA VAL A 252 10.26 -0.16 4.90
C VAL A 252 9.86 -1.47 5.57
N LEU A 253 9.88 -2.60 4.83
CA LEU A 253 9.56 -3.91 5.39
C LEU A 253 10.53 -4.29 6.53
N ILE A 254 11.83 -4.04 6.35
CA ILE A 254 12.83 -4.29 7.39
C ILE A 254 12.57 -3.41 8.62
N HIS A 255 12.38 -2.10 8.43
CA HIS A 255 12.17 -1.13 9.51
C HIS A 255 10.93 -1.45 10.35
N TYR A 256 9.87 -1.95 9.70
CA TYR A 256 8.64 -2.38 10.37
C TYR A 256 8.63 -3.87 10.74
N ASP A 257 9.82 -4.45 10.93
CA ASP A 257 10.01 -5.73 11.61
C ASP A 257 9.43 -6.95 10.86
N PHE A 258 9.27 -6.84 9.53
CA PHE A 258 8.70 -7.90 8.70
C PHE A 258 9.52 -9.20 8.78
N LEU A 259 10.85 -9.11 8.75
CA LEU A 259 11.71 -10.31 8.78
C LEU A 259 11.51 -11.13 10.06
N THR A 260 11.43 -10.46 11.20
CA THR A 260 11.36 -11.12 12.52
C THR A 260 9.92 -11.54 12.84
N LYS A 261 8.93 -10.66 12.65
CA LYS A 261 7.55 -10.86 13.10
C LYS A 261 6.55 -11.20 12.00
N GLY A 262 6.94 -11.02 10.73
CA GLY A 262 6.05 -11.20 9.59
C GLY A 262 4.90 -10.19 9.57
N VAL A 263 3.81 -10.54 8.88
CA VAL A 263 2.58 -9.75 8.91
C VAL A 263 1.96 -9.84 10.30
N LEU A 264 1.86 -8.69 10.97
CA LEU A 264 1.43 -8.63 12.36
C LEU A 264 -0.02 -9.09 12.54
N LYS A 265 -0.30 -9.70 13.70
CA LYS A 265 -1.61 -10.16 14.14
C LYS A 265 -1.94 -9.52 15.48
N GLU A 266 -3.23 -9.52 15.83
CA GLU A 266 -3.69 -9.05 17.14
C GLU A 266 -2.92 -9.74 18.28
N GLY A 267 -2.53 -8.96 19.29
CA GLY A 267 -1.89 -9.47 20.50
C GLY A 267 -0.35 -9.54 20.48
N ILE A 268 0.32 -9.28 19.35
CA ILE A 268 1.80 -9.42 19.26
C ILE A 268 2.53 -8.48 20.24
N TYR A 269 2.02 -7.26 20.47
CA TYR A 269 2.63 -6.27 21.36
C TYR A 269 1.82 -6.02 22.65
N SER A 270 0.85 -6.87 22.97
CA SER A 270 -0.09 -6.64 24.09
C SER A 270 0.42 -7.12 25.47
N GLN A 271 1.74 -7.17 25.68
CA GLN A 271 2.33 -7.56 26.97
C GLN A 271 2.46 -6.39 27.94
#